data_AF-A0A661F0F9-F1
#
_entry.id   AF-A0A661F0F9-F1
#
_cell.length_a   1.000
_cell.length_b   1.000
_cell.length_c   1.000
_cell.angle_alpha   90.00
_cell.angle_beta   90.00
_cell.angle_gamma   90.00
#
_symmetry.space_group_name_H-M   'P 1'
#
loop_
_entity.id
_entity.type
_entity.pdbx_description
1 polymer ?
#
loop_
_entity_poly.entity_id
_entity_poly.type
_entity_poly.pdbx_seq_one_letter_code
_entity_poly.pdbx_strand_id
1 'polypeptide(L)' 'MREVLTCSHWGTYWVLVENNEIRGIRPFEADCNPSPLIGTLPQTVDSPLRVTLPMVRAGYLRHGADSDGSGRGR' A
#
# COMPACT_ATOMS: atom_id res chain seq x y z
N MET A 1 -20.67 -0.99 -9.31
CA MET A 1 -19.64 -1.65 -8.48
C MET A 1 -19.06 -2.86 -9.23
N ARG A 2 -17.74 -2.98 -9.31
CA ARG A 2 -17.01 -4.10 -9.93
C ARG A 2 -16.29 -4.90 -8.85
N GLU A 3 -16.33 -6.23 -8.94
CA GLU A 3 -15.53 -7.10 -8.07
C GLU A 3 -14.29 -7.61 -8.81
N VAL A 4 -13.16 -7.64 -8.11
CA VAL A 4 -11.88 -8.17 -8.63
C VAL A 4 -11.32 -9.17 -7.64
N LEU A 5 -11.10 -10.41 -8.09
CA LEU A 5 -10.48 -11.44 -7.26
C LEU A 5 -8.96 -11.21 -7.20
N THR A 6 -8.40 -11.27 -6.00
CA THR A 6 -6.95 -11.18 -5.78
C THR A 6 -6.53 -11.97 -4.54
N CYS A 7 -5.23 -12.05 -4.29
CA CYS A 7 -4.68 -12.61 -3.06
C CYS A 7 -3.54 -11.74 -2.51
N SER A 8 -3.24 -11.92 -1.23
CA SER A 8 -2.08 -11.35 -0.54
C SER A 8 -1.54 -12.35 0.49
N HIS A 9 -0.55 -11.93 1.28
CA HIS A 9 -0.09 -12.70 2.43
C HIS A 9 -1.18 -12.99 3.48
N TRP A 10 -2.32 -12.30 3.44
CA TRP A 10 -3.44 -12.47 4.37
C TRP A 10 -4.63 -13.26 3.81
N GLY A 11 -4.48 -13.85 2.61
CA GLY A 11 -5.48 -14.72 2.00
C GLY A 11 -6.03 -14.20 0.67
N THR A 12 -7.06 -14.90 0.18
CA THR A 12 -7.78 -14.57 -1.06
C THR A 12 -9.06 -13.80 -0.73
N TYR A 13 -9.37 -12.77 -1.50
CA TYR A 13 -10.56 -11.95 -1.29
C TYR A 13 -10.96 -11.20 -2.55
N TRP A 14 -12.21 -10.75 -2.57
CA TRP A 14 -12.75 -9.88 -3.60
C TRP A 14 -12.54 -8.42 -3.20
N VAL A 15 -12.00 -7.62 -4.11
CA VAL A 15 -11.89 -6.17 -3.97
C VAL A 15 -13.10 -5.52 -4.63
N LEU A 16 -13.81 -4.67 -3.88
CA LEU A 16 -14.98 -3.95 -4.37
C LEU A 16 -14.54 -2.58 -4.89
N VAL A 17 -14.69 -2.36 -6.19
CA VAL A 17 -14.21 -1.15 -6.88
C VAL A 17 -15.39 -0.34 -7.42
N GLU A 18 -15.37 0.97 -7.17
CA GLU A 18 -16.34 1.93 -7.72
C GLU A 18 -15.63 3.25 -8.02
N ASN A 19 -15.90 3.86 -9.18
CA ASN A 19 -15.27 5.11 -9.62
C ASN A 19 -13.73 5.08 -9.53
N ASN A 20 -13.12 3.94 -9.88
CA ASN A 20 -11.68 3.68 -9.77
C ASN A 20 -11.10 3.74 -8.34
N GLU A 21 -11.95 3.70 -7.32
CA GLU A 21 -11.54 3.66 -5.92
C GLU A 21 -11.92 2.31 -5.29
N ILE A 22 -11.09 1.85 -4.36
CA ILE A 22 -11.41 0.67 -3.54
C ILE A 22 -12.40 1.10 -2.46
N ARG A 23 -13.63 0.59 -2.52
CA ARG A 23 -14.68 0.85 -1.54
C ARG A 23 -14.70 -0.15 -0.40
N GLY A 24 -14.11 -1.32 -0.59
CA GLY A 24 -14.01 -2.33 0.44
C GLY A 24 -13.51 -3.65 -0.11
N ILE A 25 -13.66 -4.68 0.72
CA ILE A 25 -13.36 -6.05 0.37
C ILE A 25 -14.52 -6.96 0.79
N ARG A 26 -14.51 -8.18 0.26
CA ARG A 26 -15.35 -9.28 0.72
C ARG A 26 -14.49 -10.54 0.82
N PRO A 27 -14.58 -11.31 1.92
CA PRO A 27 -13.87 -12.59 2.03
C PRO A 27 -14.19 -13.54 0.89
N PHE A 28 -13.21 -14.35 0.50
CA PHE A 28 -13.43 -15.42 -0.47
C PHE A 28 -14.30 -16.53 0.14
N GLU A 29 -15.24 -17.03 -0.63
CA GLU A 29 -16.35 -17.87 -0.16
C GLU A 29 -15.88 -19.23 0.39
N ALA A 30 -14.74 -19.72 -0.08
CA ALA A 30 -14.15 -20.97 0.37
C ALA A 30 -13.16 -20.81 1.54
N ASP A 31 -12.90 -19.58 2.00
CA ASP A 31 -12.09 -19.33 3.18
C ASP A 31 -12.99 -19.38 4.43
N CYS A 32 -12.81 -20.41 5.26
CA CYS A 32 -13.62 -20.60 6.47
C CYS A 32 -13.17 -19.72 7.65
N ASN A 33 -11.99 -19.08 7.57
CA ASN A 33 -11.46 -18.24 8.63
C ASN A 33 -10.63 -17.07 8.05
N PRO A 34 -11.28 -16.13 7.34
CA PRO A 34 -10.58 -15.05 6.66
C PRO A 34 -9.89 -14.12 7.65
N SER A 35 -8.66 -13.71 7.34
CA SER A 35 -7.92 -12.77 8.17
C SER A 35 -8.64 -11.42 8.22
N PRO A 36 -8.85 -10.80 9.40
CA PRO A 36 -9.44 -9.46 9.48
C PRO A 36 -8.55 -8.38 8.80
N LEU A 37 -7.26 -8.69 8.59
CA LEU A 37 -6.30 -7.77 7.97
C LEU A 37 -6.60 -7.49 6.49
N ILE A 38 -7.34 -8.35 5.78
CA ILE A 38 -7.73 -8.04 4.40
C ILE A 38 -8.58 -6.76 4.31
N GLY A 39 -9.31 -6.43 5.39
CA GLY A 39 -10.14 -5.24 5.50
C GLY A 39 -9.36 -3.92 5.55
N THR A 40 -8.03 -3.96 5.77
CA THR A 40 -7.20 -2.75 5.83
C THR A 40 -6.72 -2.28 4.46
N LEU A 41 -7.01 -3.04 3.39
CA LEU A 41 -6.54 -2.73 2.05
C LEU A 41 -6.88 -1.29 1.61
N PRO A 42 -8.13 -0.78 1.74
CA PRO A 42 -8.47 0.57 1.31
C PRO A 42 -7.61 1.64 1.99
N GLN A 43 -7.41 1.55 3.31
CA GLN A 43 -6.60 2.50 4.07
C GLN A 43 -5.10 2.34 3.80
N THR A 44 -4.65 1.14 3.42
CA THR A 44 -3.24 0.88 3.11
C THR A 44 -2.85 1.49 1.78
N VAL A 45 -3.70 1.38 0.75
CA VAL A 45 -3.38 1.90 -0.60
C VAL A 45 -3.40 3.42 -0.66
N ASP A 46 -4.32 4.06 0.08
CA ASP A 46 -4.56 5.50 0.12
C ASP A 46 -4.20 6.14 1.47
N SER A 47 -3.22 5.56 2.16
CA SER A 47 -2.72 6.09 3.42
C SER A 47 -2.12 7.49 3.23
N PRO A 48 -2.28 8.42 4.20
CA PRO A 48 -1.54 9.70 4.18
C PRO A 48 -0.02 9.53 4.21
N LEU A 49 0.49 8.34 4.55
CA LEU A 49 1.91 7.99 4.52
C LEU A 49 2.36 7.37 3.19
N ARG A 50 1.48 7.28 2.19
CA ARG A 50 1.82 6.72 0.88
C ARG A 50 2.89 7.59 0.21
N VAL A 51 3.99 6.97 -0.21
CA VAL A 51 4.99 7.64 -1.06
C VAL A 51 4.36 7.93 -2.43
N THR A 52 4.07 9.20 -2.68
CA THR A 52 3.36 9.66 -3.90
C THR A 52 4.31 10.01 -5.05
N LEU A 53 5.59 10.26 -4.75
CA LEU A 53 6.57 10.78 -5.69
C LEU A 53 7.94 10.12 -5.44
N PRO A 54 8.78 9.98 -6.49
CA PRO A 54 10.20 9.73 -6.29
C PRO A 54 10.85 10.88 -5.54
N MET A 55 11.74 10.58 -4.59
CA MET A 55 12.45 11.59 -3.79
C MET A 55 13.93 11.22 -3.68
N VAL A 56 14.79 12.23 -3.56
CA VAL A 56 16.23 12.06 -3.32
C VAL A 56 16.60 12.76 -2.01
N ARG A 57 17.34 12.09 -1.13
CA ARG A 57 17.83 12.68 0.12
C ARG A 57 18.62 13.96 -0.20
N ALA A 58 18.26 15.06 0.47
CA ALA A 58 18.75 16.40 0.13
C ALA A 58 20.29 16.53 0.05
N GLY A 59 21.04 15.87 0.95
CA GLY A 59 22.50 15.86 0.89
C GLY A 59 23.07 15.14 -0.33
N TYR A 60 22.46 14.02 -0.74
CA TYR A 60 22.86 13.32 -1.96
C TYR A 60 22.46 14.11 -3.21
N LEU A 61 21.27 14.73 -3.21
CA LEU A 61 20.83 15.58 -4.32
C LEU A 61 21.80 16.75 -4.57
N ARG A 62 22.39 17.31 -3.51
CA ARG A 62 23.31 18.46 -3.60
C ARG A 62 24.77 18.07 -3.86
N HIS A 63 25.25 16.97 -3.28
CA HIS A 63 26.69 16.64 -3.25
C HIS A 63 27.01 15.27 -3.86
N GLY A 64 26.02 14.51 -4.32
CA GLY A 64 26.21 13.18 -4.88
C GLY A 64 26.95 12.25 -3.91
N ALA A 65 27.99 11.59 -4.44
CA ALA A 65 28.86 10.69 -3.68
C ALA A 65 29.64 11.41 -2.56
N ASP A 66 29.89 12.72 -2.69
CA ASP A 66 30.65 13.51 -1.72
C ASP A 66 29.81 13.98 -0.52
N SER A 67 28.54 13.54 -0.42
CA SER A 67 27.71 13.86 0.74
C SER A 67 28.30 13.27 2.04
N ASP A 68 28.53 14.14 3.00
CA ASP A 68 29.06 13.88 4.36
C ASP A 68 28.29 12.85 5.23
N GLY A 69 27.11 12.41 4.79
CA GLY A 69 26.29 11.41 5.49
C GLY A 69 25.61 11.90 6.78
N SER A 70 25.80 13.16 7.20
CA SER A 70 25.31 13.68 8.49
C SER A 70 23.79 13.68 8.63
N GLY A 71 23.07 13.74 7.50
CA GLY A 71 21.60 13.68 7.45
C GLY A 71 21.01 12.27 7.26
N ARG A 72 21.75 11.19 7.55
CA ARG A 72 21.24 9.80 7.46
C ARG A 72 20.74 9.35 8.84
N GLY A 73 19.53 8.77 8.91
CA GLY A 73 18.98 8.20 10.16
C GLY A 73 18.68 9.22 11.26
N ARG A 74 18.59 10.51 10.89
CA ARG A 74 18.16 11.62 11.73
C ARG A 74 16.83 12.16 11.22
#